data_AF-X0RZY1-F1
#
_entry.id   AF-X0RZY1-F1
#
_cell.length_a   1.000
_cell.length_b   1.000
_cell.length_c   1.000
_cell.angle_alpha   90.00
_cell.angle_beta   90.00
_cell.angle_gamma   90.00
#
_symmetry.space_group_name_H-M   'P 1'
#
loop_
_entity.id
_entity.type
_entity.pdbx_description
1 polymer ?
#
loop_
_entity_poly.entity_id
_entity_poly.type
_entity_poly.pdbx_seq_one_letter_code
_entity_poly.pdbx_strand_id
1 'polypeptide(L)'
;DKKIDEYELFILSQKLADILKKEVDLIDLSKTSTVFKIQIIKTGKLIYNSDNKRKMYFKMRTMKDYTLLNEERQEVINKIKSSGARI
;
A
#
# COMPACT_ATOMS: atom_id res chain seq x y z
N ASP A 1 13.43 -11.76 -2.46
CA ASP A 1 12.50 -11.88 -1.32
C ASP A 1 11.82 -13.22 -1.31
N LYS A 2 11.57 -13.76 -0.12
CA LYS A 2 10.71 -14.93 0.04
C LYS A 2 9.29 -14.54 -0.35
N LYS A 3 8.71 -15.23 -1.33
CA LYS A 3 7.29 -15.09 -1.64
C LYS A 3 6.49 -15.72 -0.51
N ILE A 4 5.50 -14.99 -0.02
CA ILE A 4 4.50 -15.50 0.92
C ILE A 4 3.19 -15.66 0.14
N ASP A 5 2.54 -16.79 0.28
CA ASP A 5 1.19 -16.97 -0.27
C ASP A 5 0.14 -16.31 0.64
N GLU A 6 -1.11 -16.27 0.17
CA GLU A 6 -2.19 -15.59 0.90
C GLU A 6 -2.59 -16.34 2.18
N TYR A 7 -2.47 -17.67 2.19
CA TYR A 7 -2.78 -18.49 3.36
C TYR A 7 -1.73 -18.30 4.45
N GLU A 8 -0.44 -18.34 4.09
CA GLU A 8 0.66 -18.05 5.00
C GLU A 8 0.56 -16.65 5.60
N LEU A 9 0.22 -15.65 4.78
CA LEU A 9 0.03 -14.27 5.24
C LEU A 9 -1.13 -14.17 6.25
N PHE A 10 -2.26 -14.84 5.96
CA PHE A 10 -3.40 -14.90 6.85
C PHE A 10 -3.04 -15.54 8.20
N ILE A 11 -2.35 -16.69 8.19
CA ILE A 11 -1.92 -17.37 9.41
C ILE A 11 -0.97 -16.50 10.24
N LEU A 12 -0.04 -15.76 9.60
CA LEU A 12 0.81 -14.80 10.31
C LEU A 12 0.01 -13.66 10.93
N SER A 13 -1.01 -13.15 10.23
CA SER A 13 -1.92 -12.13 10.76
C SER A 13 -2.61 -12.58 12.04
N GLN A 14 -3.13 -13.82 12.05
CA GLN A 14 -3.80 -14.39 13.23
C GLN A 14 -2.83 -14.56 14.40
N LYS A 15 -1.61 -15.07 14.15
CA LYS A 15 -0.58 -15.20 15.19
C LYS A 15 -0.21 -13.84 15.80
N LEU A 16 -0.11 -12.80 14.99
CA LEU A 16 0.13 -11.44 15.49
C LEU A 16 -1.06 -10.93 16.32
N ALA A 17 -2.29 -11.19 15.87
CA ALA A 17 -3.50 -10.82 16.61
C ALA A 17 -3.56 -11.49 17.98
N ASP A 18 -3.20 -12.77 18.06
CA ASP A 18 -3.15 -13.55 19.30
C ASP A 18 -2.12 -13.00 20.29
N ILE A 19 -0.96 -12.54 19.80
CA ILE A 19 0.10 -11.95 20.62
C ILE A 19 -0.31 -10.55 21.10
N LEU A 20 -0.85 -9.72 20.20
CA LEU A 20 -1.20 -8.33 20.48
C LEU A 20 -2.54 -8.18 21.21
N LYS A 21 -3.33 -9.25 21.28
CA LYS A 21 -4.71 -9.27 21.79
C LYS A 21 -5.60 -8.21 21.12
N LYS A 22 -5.39 -8.02 19.81
CA LYS A 22 -6.09 -7.06 18.96
C LYS A 22 -6.21 -7.62 17.55
N GLU A 23 -7.24 -7.22 16.82
CA GLU A 23 -7.35 -7.56 15.40
C GLU A 23 -6.15 -7.01 14.61
N VAL A 24 -5.61 -7.84 13.71
CA VAL A 24 -4.50 -7.50 12.83
C VAL A 24 -4.90 -7.82 11.41
N ASP A 25 -4.80 -6.82 10.55
CA ASP A 25 -4.82 -6.97 9.10
C ASP A 25 -3.38 -6.82 8.59
N LEU A 26 -2.83 -7.91 8.06
CA LEU A 26 -1.46 -7.98 7.57
C LEU A 26 -1.45 -8.02 6.04
N ILE A 27 -0.73 -7.08 5.45
CA ILE A 27 -0.66 -6.92 3.99
C ILE A 27 0.75 -7.15 3.45
N ASP A 28 0.84 -7.74 2.26
CA ASP A 28 2.08 -7.82 1.48
C ASP A 28 2.20 -6.59 0.57
N LEU A 29 3.12 -5.68 0.91
CA LEU A 29 3.39 -4.45 0.15
C LEU A 29 3.77 -4.69 -1.33
N SER A 30 4.21 -5.90 -1.69
CA SER A 30 4.50 -6.23 -3.08
C SER A 30 3.23 -6.40 -3.92
N LYS A 31 2.15 -6.92 -3.32
CA LYS A 31 0.85 -7.21 -3.95
C LYS A 31 -0.16 -6.06 -3.81
N THR A 32 0.08 -5.11 -2.92
CA THR A 32 -0.80 -3.96 -2.68
C THR A 32 -0.91 -3.03 -3.90
N SER A 33 -2.02 -2.29 -4.03
CA SER A 33 -2.17 -1.26 -5.07
C SER A 33 -1.27 -0.05 -4.85
N THR A 34 -0.92 0.67 -5.92
CA THR A 34 -0.11 1.89 -5.84
C THR A 34 -0.74 2.96 -4.94
N VAL A 35 -2.07 3.13 -5.01
CA VAL A 35 -2.81 4.08 -4.15
C VAL A 35 -2.63 3.73 -2.67
N PHE A 36 -2.79 2.45 -2.31
CA PHE A 36 -2.68 2.04 -0.91
C PHE A 36 -1.22 2.11 -0.41
N LYS A 37 -0.22 1.76 -1.24
CA LYS A 37 1.20 1.98 -0.90
C LYS A 37 1.50 3.45 -0.60
N ILE A 38 0.91 4.39 -1.34
CA ILE A 38 1.06 5.83 -1.05
C ILE A 38 0.44 6.23 0.28
N GLN A 39 -0.74 5.70 0.62
CA GLN A 39 -1.34 5.94 1.93
C GLN A 39 -0.38 5.46 3.03
N ILE A 40 0.17 4.26 2.91
CA ILE A 40 1.15 3.71 3.87
C ILE A 40 2.39 4.61 3.99
N ILE A 41 2.92 5.13 2.87
CA ILE A 41 4.06 6.05 2.91
C ILE A 41 3.73 7.37 3.62
N LYS A 42 2.52 7.90 3.41
CA LYS A 42 2.10 9.21 3.92
C LYS A 42 1.66 9.19 5.38
N THR A 43 0.93 8.14 5.79
CA THR A 43 0.26 8.09 7.09
C THR A 43 0.81 6.98 8.00
N GLY A 44 1.51 6.01 7.43
CA GLY A 44 2.03 4.87 8.18
C GLY A 44 3.14 5.24 9.14
N LYS A 45 3.18 4.55 10.28
CA LYS A 45 4.27 4.62 11.25
C LYS A 45 5.26 3.47 11.00
N LEU A 46 6.54 3.80 10.79
CA LEU A 46 7.58 2.78 10.63
C LEU A 46 7.85 2.09 11.97
N ILE A 47 7.66 0.77 12.02
CA ILE A 47 7.94 -0.06 13.20
C ILE A 47 9.35 -0.66 13.12
N TYR A 48 9.77 -1.13 11.94
CA TYR A 48 11.06 -1.77 11.73
C TYR A 48 11.61 -1.49 10.32
N ASN A 49 12.94 -1.37 10.20
CA ASN A 49 13.64 -1.25 8.92
C ASN A 49 15.09 -1.70 9.05
N SER A 50 15.48 -2.74 8.32
CA SER A 50 16.86 -3.24 8.26
C SER A 50 17.65 -2.72 7.06
N ASP A 51 17.00 -2.18 6.04
CA ASP A 51 17.64 -1.74 4.78
C ASP A 51 17.07 -0.40 4.31
N ASN A 52 17.83 0.68 4.59
CA ASN A 52 17.48 2.04 4.18
C ASN A 52 17.44 2.22 2.66
N LYS A 53 18.33 1.55 1.92
CA LYS A 53 18.42 1.68 0.46
C LYS A 53 17.19 1.08 -0.19
N ARG A 54 16.77 -0.11 0.26
CA ARG A 54 15.54 -0.75 -0.21
C ARG A 54 14.30 0.08 0.12
N LYS A 55 14.20 0.62 1.34
CA LYS A 55 13.10 1.52 1.72
C LYS A 55 13.05 2.78 0.85
N MET A 56 14.19 3.38 0.55
CA MET A 56 14.29 4.54 -0.35
C MET A 56 13.78 4.19 -1.75
N TYR A 57 14.23 3.08 -2.34
CA TYR A 57 13.75 2.66 -3.66
C TYR A 57 12.26 2.34 -3.69
N PHE A 58 11.73 1.69 -2.65
CA PHE A 58 10.30 1.46 -2.52
C PHE A 58 9.51 2.77 -2.55
N LYS A 59 9.94 3.78 -1.79
CA LYS A 59 9.29 5.10 -1.78
C LYS A 59 9.36 5.78 -3.15
N MET A 60 10.54 5.85 -3.74
CA MET A 60 10.74 6.49 -5.04
C MET A 60 9.89 5.86 -6.15
N ARG A 61 9.92 4.51 -6.24
CA ARG A 61 9.13 3.79 -7.25
C ARG A 61 7.63 4.01 -7.03
N THR A 62 7.17 3.86 -5.79
CA THR A 62 5.74 4.06 -5.47
C THR A 62 5.27 5.48 -5.81
N MET A 63 6.07 6.51 -5.52
CA MET A 63 5.73 7.89 -5.86
C MET A 63 5.69 8.10 -7.38
N LYS A 64 6.66 7.57 -8.12
CA LYS A 64 6.65 7.62 -9.60
C LYS A 64 5.41 6.94 -10.17
N ASP A 65 5.12 5.72 -9.73
CA ASP A 65 3.97 4.93 -10.22
C ASP A 65 2.65 5.64 -9.88
N TYR A 66 2.57 6.31 -8.73
CA TYR A 66 1.38 7.07 -8.34
C TYR A 66 1.16 8.32 -9.17
N THR A 67 2.24 9.06 -9.49
CA THR A 67 2.15 10.21 -10.39
C THR A 67 1.61 9.80 -11.75
N LEU A 68 2.19 8.75 -12.36
CA LEU A 68 1.72 8.22 -13.64
C LEU A 68 0.26 7.78 -13.58
N LEU A 69 -0.12 7.04 -12.53
CA LEU A 69 -1.50 6.59 -12.34
C LEU A 69 -2.49 7.78 -12.25
N ASN A 70 -2.09 8.89 -11.62
CA ASN A 70 -2.96 10.06 -11.52
C ASN A 70 -3.07 10.81 -12.84
N GLU A 71 -1.98 10.89 -13.61
CA GLU A 71 -1.99 11.46 -14.97
C GLU A 71 -2.96 10.69 -15.86
N GLU A 72 -2.87 9.36 -15.88
CA GLU A 72 -3.78 8.48 -16.63
C GLU A 72 -5.24 8.62 -16.17
N ARG A 73 -5.47 8.75 -14.86
CA ARG A 73 -6.82 8.89 -14.29
C ARG A 73 -7.41 10.28 -14.45
N GLN A 74 -6.61 11.29 -14.76
CA GLN A 74 -7.05 12.69 -14.77
C GLN A 74 -8.22 12.91 -15.73
N GLU A 75 -8.19 12.30 -16.91
CA GLU A 75 -9.28 12.40 -17.88
C GLU A 75 -10.58 11.78 -17.37
N VAL A 76 -10.49 10.60 -16.75
CA VAL A 76 -11.64 9.90 -16.18
C VAL A 76 -12.24 10.71 -15.03
N ILE A 77 -11.40 11.23 -14.14
CA ILE A 77 -11.81 12.09 -13.02
C ILE A 77 -12.49 13.37 -13.52
N ASN A 78 -11.94 14.01 -14.55
CA ASN A 78 -12.51 15.22 -15.13
C ASN A 78 -13.91 14.96 -15.72
N LYS A 79 -14.09 13.83 -16.42
CA LYS A 79 -15.40 13.41 -16.94
C LYS A 79 -16.42 13.23 -15.81
N ILE A 80 -16.06 12.51 -14.74
CA ILE A 80 -16.96 12.27 -13.59
C ILE A 80 -17.32 13.59 -12.89
N LYS A 81 -16.38 14.52 -12.75
CA LYS A 81 -16.66 15.85 -12.18
C LYS A 81 -17.61 16.68 -13.06
N SER A 82 -17.44 16.62 -14.38
CA SER A 82 -18.30 17.34 -15.32
C SER A 82 -19.74 16.82 -15.36
N SER A 83 -19.98 15.55 -15.01
CA SER A 83 -21.33 14.97 -14.87
C SER A 83 -22.00 15.28 -13.52
N GLY A 84 -21.43 16.17 -12.70
CA GLY A 84 -22.00 16.59 -11.41
C GLY A 84 -21.81 15.60 -10.26
N ALA A 85 -21.08 14.50 -10.46
CA ALA A 85 -20.78 13.54 -9.41
C ALA A 85 -19.64 14.08 -8.51
N ARG A 86 -19.82 13.98 -7.19
CA ARG A 86 -18.76 14.27 -6.21
C ARG A 86 -17.89 13.02 -6.05
N ILE A 87 -16.60 13.17 -6.36
CA ILE A 87 -15.52 12.20 -6.17
C ILE A 87 -14.31 12.88 -5.53
#